data_AF-A0A965EH73-F1
#
_entry.id   AF-A0A965EH73-F1
#
_cell.length_a   1.000
_cell.length_b   1.000
_cell.length_c   1.000
_cell.angle_alpha   90.00
_cell.angle_beta   90.00
_cell.angle_gamma   90.00
#
_symmetry.space_group_name_H-M   'P 1'
#
loop_
_entity.id
_entity.type
_entity.pdbx_description
1 polymer ?
#
loop_
_entity_poly.entity_id
_entity_poly.type
_entity_poly.pdbx_seq_one_letter_code
_entity_poly.pdbx_strand_id
1 'polypeptide(L)'
;MDAKSKRLFITNGAKNTIDIVDISNIKKPKLVKSVSLASKGVTGIQSVAAMNGLVVAATSVGEKTAAGRVFMMDVDGKLLASAPKGVEVGALPDSIHFSPNGRYVLTANEGEPKNYCLTGGVLTESSDPLGSVSIIDTKAAKIVAKTLDFSGYKDRLNGIIYAGGRVYGPGASVAQDLEPEYIAISKDSKTAWVTLQENNSIATVDLESGVITGISGLGFKNYNTEGTGIDPSDRDNERRVRAVPAYGMYQPDAVAVARLGGNDYLFTANEGDAREWPCLMGGTDPKVAEAEDVRYGANATDKSLTSNENLGRLTVTPFTPANVTGTIVTTKTPVAAAYSLGARSFSVWKAPTFEGVFPAQLVYDSGNLIEKKVLEVN
;
A
#
# COMPACT_ATOMS: atom_id res chain seq x y z
N MET A 1 17.51 9.83 4.31
CA MET A 1 18.80 10.39 4.77
C MET A 1 19.62 10.78 3.56
N ASP A 2 20.34 11.91 3.60
CA ASP A 2 21.39 12.22 2.62
C ASP A 2 22.78 12.00 3.26
N ALA A 3 23.53 11.05 2.72
CA ALA A 3 24.79 10.59 3.32
C ALA A 3 25.89 11.68 3.30
N LYS A 4 25.94 12.51 2.23
CA LYS A 4 26.97 13.53 2.06
C LYS A 4 26.80 14.68 3.05
N SER A 5 25.56 15.17 3.22
CA SER A 5 25.25 16.23 4.18
C SER A 5 25.16 15.73 5.63
N LYS A 6 25.13 14.41 5.85
CA LYS A 6 24.87 13.77 7.15
C LYS A 6 23.58 14.29 7.79
N ARG A 7 22.52 14.37 6.97
CA ARG A 7 21.19 14.83 7.42
C ARG A 7 20.14 13.74 7.27
N LEU A 8 19.33 13.63 8.30
CA LEU A 8 18.09 12.86 8.30
C LEU A 8 16.92 13.82 8.02
N PHE A 9 15.99 13.37 7.20
CA PHE A 9 14.77 14.09 6.83
C PHE A 9 13.60 13.24 7.33
N ILE A 10 12.70 13.85 8.08
CA ILE A 10 11.61 13.15 8.78
C ILE A 10 10.30 13.86 8.46
N THR A 11 9.28 13.12 8.05
CA THR A 11 7.92 13.63 7.98
C THR A 11 7.38 13.79 9.40
N ASN A 12 7.04 15.01 9.79
CA ASN A 12 6.41 15.30 11.08
C ASN A 12 4.92 15.52 10.86
N GLY A 13 4.15 14.42 10.90
CA GLY A 13 2.71 14.44 10.64
C GLY A 13 1.94 15.35 11.61
N ALA A 14 2.33 15.38 12.89
CA ALA A 14 1.67 16.23 13.89
C ALA A 14 1.78 17.73 13.60
N LYS A 15 2.84 18.17 12.91
CA LYS A 15 3.07 19.58 12.54
C LYS A 15 2.89 19.86 11.05
N ASN A 16 2.68 18.82 10.24
CA ASN A 16 2.73 18.89 8.78
C ASN A 16 3.99 19.61 8.26
N THR A 17 5.16 19.13 8.67
CA THR A 17 6.46 19.68 8.28
C THR A 17 7.48 18.59 7.97
N ILE A 18 8.58 18.96 7.31
CA ILE A 18 9.75 18.10 7.14
C ILE A 18 10.83 18.57 8.10
N ASP A 19 11.16 17.74 9.08
CA ASP A 19 12.22 18.00 10.04
C ASP A 19 13.57 17.58 9.44
N ILE A 20 14.50 18.53 9.41
CA ILE A 20 15.89 18.34 8.98
C ILE A 20 16.72 18.18 10.24
N VAL A 21 17.33 17.01 10.42
CA VAL A 21 18.12 16.65 11.60
C VAL A 21 19.56 16.40 11.19
N ASP A 22 20.50 17.10 11.80
CA ASP A 22 21.93 16.83 11.68
C ASP A 22 22.27 15.57 12.49
N ILE A 23 22.83 14.58 11.80
CA ILE A 23 23.25 13.29 12.36
C ILE A 23 24.76 13.08 12.18
N SER A 24 25.54 14.14 12.03
CA SER A 24 27.01 14.10 12.02
C SER A 24 27.58 13.43 13.29
N ASN A 25 26.85 13.54 14.41
CA ASN A 25 27.00 12.70 15.59
C ASN A 25 25.71 11.91 15.84
N ILE A 26 25.67 10.64 15.42
CA ILE A 26 24.49 9.76 15.56
C ILE A 26 24.04 9.55 17.01
N LYS A 27 24.92 9.76 18.00
CA LYS A 27 24.58 9.66 19.44
C LYS A 27 23.94 10.94 19.98
N LYS A 28 24.01 12.05 19.23
CA LYS A 28 23.48 13.37 19.61
C LYS A 28 22.87 14.06 18.38
N PRO A 29 21.80 13.50 17.79
CA PRO A 29 21.12 14.14 16.67
C PRO A 29 20.60 15.53 17.07
N LYS A 30 20.66 16.49 16.14
CA LYS A 30 20.23 17.86 16.39
C LYS A 30 19.25 18.32 15.32
N LEU A 31 18.06 18.77 15.73
CA LEU A 31 17.13 19.44 14.82
C LEU A 31 17.77 20.73 14.30
N VAL A 32 17.85 20.84 12.98
CA VAL A 32 18.39 22.02 12.26
C VAL A 32 17.26 22.97 11.92
N LYS A 33 16.19 22.44 11.32
CA LYS A 33 15.08 23.22 10.75
C LYS A 33 13.87 22.34 10.53
N SER A 34 12.67 22.92 10.68
CA SER A 34 11.41 22.32 10.21
C SER A 34 10.93 23.11 9.00
N VAL A 35 10.70 22.43 7.87
CA VAL A 35 10.23 23.04 6.62
C VAL A 35 8.72 22.87 6.53
N SER A 36 7.99 24.00 6.50
CA SER A 36 6.55 24.01 6.23
C SER A 36 6.27 24.38 4.78
N LEU A 37 5.34 23.67 4.16
CA LEU A 37 4.85 23.92 2.80
C LEU A 37 3.41 24.46 2.78
N ALA A 38 2.85 24.84 3.93
CA ALA A 38 1.48 25.34 4.05
C ALA A 38 1.21 26.55 3.13
N SER A 39 2.19 27.44 2.96
CA SER A 39 2.10 28.58 2.02
C SER A 39 1.97 28.19 0.54
N LYS A 40 2.16 26.91 0.22
CA LYS A 40 1.97 26.32 -1.11
C LYS A 40 0.67 25.53 -1.24
N GLY A 41 -0.19 25.55 -0.22
CA GLY A 41 -1.45 24.82 -0.17
C GLY A 41 -1.31 23.35 0.24
N VAL A 42 -0.14 22.93 0.72
CA VAL A 42 0.07 21.55 1.20
C VAL A 42 -0.74 21.31 2.46
N THR A 43 -1.61 20.30 2.41
CA THR A 43 -2.48 19.87 3.50
C THR A 43 -1.95 18.62 4.21
N GLY A 44 -1.10 17.83 3.54
CA GLY A 44 -0.40 16.68 4.12
C GLY A 44 0.93 16.42 3.44
N ILE A 45 1.96 16.10 4.22
CA ILE A 45 3.25 15.59 3.75
C ILE A 45 3.28 14.10 4.09
N GLN A 46 3.17 13.25 3.07
CA GLN A 46 3.04 11.79 3.23
C GLN A 46 4.42 11.16 3.41
N SER A 47 5.35 11.44 2.50
CA SER A 47 6.67 10.82 2.51
C SER A 47 7.78 11.78 2.06
N VAL A 48 9.01 11.48 2.51
CA VAL A 48 10.21 12.26 2.19
C VAL A 48 11.37 11.32 1.83
N ALA A 49 12.04 11.61 0.72
CA ALA A 49 13.26 10.93 0.31
C ALA A 49 14.38 11.94 0.04
N ALA A 50 15.62 11.50 0.19
CA ALA A 50 16.78 12.33 -0.10
C ALA A 50 17.88 11.51 -0.79
N MET A 51 18.46 12.06 -1.84
CA MET A 51 19.57 11.46 -2.57
C MET A 51 20.42 12.54 -3.24
N ASN A 52 21.74 12.44 -3.10
CA ASN A 52 22.72 13.28 -3.80
C ASN A 52 22.49 14.80 -3.62
N GLY A 53 22.12 15.22 -2.41
CA GLY A 53 21.84 16.62 -2.08
C GLY A 53 20.46 17.15 -2.49
N LEU A 54 19.63 16.31 -3.13
CA LEU A 54 18.24 16.62 -3.45
C LEU A 54 17.32 15.92 -2.45
N VAL A 55 16.35 16.67 -1.93
CA VAL A 55 15.29 16.19 -1.05
C VAL A 55 13.97 16.36 -1.78
N VAL A 56 13.14 15.32 -1.77
CA VAL A 56 11.83 15.31 -2.41
C VAL A 56 10.78 14.90 -1.39
N ALA A 57 9.63 15.56 -1.43
CA ALA A 57 8.51 15.29 -0.55
C ALA A 57 7.25 15.09 -1.36
N ALA A 58 6.59 13.94 -1.18
CA ALA A 58 5.25 13.68 -1.68
C ALA A 58 4.22 14.36 -0.78
N THR A 59 3.31 15.11 -1.38
CA THR A 59 2.37 15.96 -0.65
C THR A 59 0.97 15.96 -1.24
N SER A 60 -0.03 15.98 -0.37
CA SER A 60 -1.41 16.30 -0.71
C SER A 60 -1.60 17.82 -0.71
N VAL A 61 -2.36 18.33 -1.70
CA VAL A 61 -2.63 19.76 -1.88
C VAL A 61 -4.12 19.96 -2.03
N GLY A 62 -4.74 20.65 -1.07
CA GLY A 62 -6.19 20.78 -1.03
C GLY A 62 -6.88 19.50 -0.55
N GLU A 63 -7.95 19.10 -1.24
CA GLU A 63 -8.69 17.86 -0.94
C GLU A 63 -7.85 16.62 -1.26
N LYS A 64 -8.01 15.54 -0.49
CA LYS A 64 -7.21 14.32 -0.67
C LYS A 64 -7.38 13.65 -2.04
N THR A 65 -8.56 13.79 -2.64
CA THR A 65 -8.88 13.22 -3.96
C THR A 65 -8.35 14.07 -5.12
N ALA A 66 -7.79 15.25 -4.86
CA ALA A 66 -7.15 16.07 -5.87
C ALA A 66 -5.71 15.60 -6.15
N ALA A 67 -5.18 15.95 -7.32
CA ALA A 67 -3.79 15.70 -7.68
C ALA A 67 -2.82 16.26 -6.62
N GLY A 68 -1.91 15.41 -6.15
CA GLY A 68 -0.85 15.77 -5.23
C GLY A 68 0.30 16.50 -5.92
N ARG A 69 1.33 16.82 -5.14
CA ARG A 69 2.57 17.43 -5.65
C ARG A 69 3.81 16.86 -4.99
N VAL A 70 4.89 16.80 -5.77
CA VAL A 70 6.24 16.56 -5.28
C VAL A 70 6.97 17.90 -5.14
N PHE A 71 7.30 18.29 -3.91
CA PHE A 71 8.17 19.44 -3.67
C PHE A 71 9.62 18.99 -3.60
N MET A 72 10.47 19.67 -4.38
CA MET A 72 11.91 19.39 -4.43
C MET A 72 12.66 20.52 -3.73
N MET A 73 13.65 20.18 -2.91
CA MET A 73 14.48 21.14 -2.16
C MET A 73 15.91 20.65 -2.01
N ASP A 74 16.81 21.58 -1.68
CA ASP A 74 18.15 21.20 -1.22
C ASP A 74 18.13 20.67 0.22
N VAL A 75 19.29 20.23 0.69
CA VAL A 75 19.45 19.67 2.05
C VAL A 75 19.17 20.67 3.17
N ASP A 76 19.19 21.99 2.89
CA ASP A 76 18.87 23.08 3.84
C ASP A 76 17.37 23.48 3.81
N GLY A 77 16.58 22.76 3.01
CA GLY A 77 15.14 22.99 2.87
C GLY A 77 14.79 24.20 2.03
N LYS A 78 15.67 24.62 1.10
CA LYS A 78 15.35 25.64 0.11
C LYS A 78 14.74 24.98 -1.13
N LEU A 79 13.53 25.40 -1.48
CA LEU A 79 12.84 24.88 -2.66
C LEU A 79 13.64 25.10 -3.95
N LEU A 80 13.59 24.10 -4.82
CA LEU A 80 14.24 24.12 -6.12
C LEU A 80 13.58 25.18 -7.01
N ALA A 81 14.39 26.10 -7.55
CA ALA A 81 13.91 27.24 -8.32
C ALA A 81 13.21 26.86 -9.64
N SER A 82 13.53 25.68 -10.21
CA SER A 82 12.90 25.17 -11.43
C SER A 82 11.50 24.59 -11.21
N ALA A 83 11.11 24.29 -9.96
CA ALA A 83 9.80 23.75 -9.60
C ALA A 83 9.25 24.38 -8.31
N PRO A 84 9.09 25.72 -8.24
CA PRO A 84 8.78 26.43 -6.98
C PRO A 84 7.35 26.19 -6.46
N LYS A 85 6.49 25.57 -7.29
CA LYS A 85 5.11 25.18 -6.96
C LYS A 85 4.96 23.66 -6.74
N GLY A 86 6.06 22.90 -6.79
CA GLY A 86 6.04 21.45 -6.85
C GLY A 86 5.73 20.93 -8.26
N VAL A 87 6.00 19.65 -8.46
CA VAL A 87 5.66 18.88 -9.67
C VAL A 87 4.35 18.16 -9.41
N GLU A 88 3.35 18.32 -10.26
CA GLU A 88 2.06 17.63 -10.12
C GLU A 88 2.21 16.12 -10.31
N VAL A 89 1.54 15.34 -9.46
CA VAL A 89 1.50 13.86 -9.45
C VAL A 89 0.06 13.39 -9.22
N GLY A 90 -0.18 12.08 -9.13
CA GLY A 90 -1.50 11.52 -8.83
C GLY A 90 -2.07 11.92 -7.47
N ALA A 91 -3.33 11.57 -7.22
CA ALA A 91 -4.01 11.87 -5.97
C ALA A 91 -3.44 11.05 -4.80
N LEU A 92 -3.28 11.70 -3.64
CA LEU A 92 -2.72 11.11 -2.42
C LEU A 92 -1.41 10.33 -2.65
N PRO A 93 -0.30 11.02 -3.00
CA PRO A 93 0.99 10.36 -3.19
C PRO A 93 1.55 9.91 -1.85
N ASP A 94 1.44 8.63 -1.52
CA ASP A 94 1.76 8.11 -0.21
C ASP A 94 3.27 7.95 -0.01
N SER A 95 3.92 7.13 -0.84
CA SER A 95 5.37 6.95 -0.80
C SER A 95 6.12 7.73 -1.88
N ILE A 96 7.40 8.02 -1.62
CA ILE A 96 8.30 8.63 -2.61
C ILE A 96 9.69 8.01 -2.57
N HIS A 97 10.21 7.64 -3.75
CA HIS A 97 11.46 6.88 -3.87
C HIS A 97 12.34 7.40 -4.99
N PHE A 98 13.66 7.41 -4.77
CA PHE A 98 14.63 7.61 -5.83
C PHE A 98 15.01 6.27 -6.46
N SER A 99 15.16 6.25 -7.79
CA SER A 99 15.87 5.15 -8.44
C SER A 99 17.33 5.10 -7.96
N PRO A 100 17.97 3.92 -7.90
CA PRO A 100 19.34 3.80 -7.39
C PRO A 100 20.38 4.69 -8.08
N ASN A 101 20.21 5.01 -9.37
CA ASN A 101 21.07 5.95 -10.09
C ASN A 101 20.73 7.44 -9.86
N GLY A 102 19.68 7.75 -9.09
CA GLY A 102 19.20 9.09 -8.78
C GLY A 102 18.58 9.85 -9.95
N ARG A 103 18.31 9.18 -11.09
CA ARG A 103 17.67 9.81 -12.27
C ARG A 103 16.18 9.98 -12.04
N TYR A 104 15.49 8.95 -11.58
CA TYR A 104 14.04 8.97 -11.41
C TYR A 104 13.64 9.20 -9.96
N VAL A 105 12.58 9.96 -9.77
CA VAL A 105 11.80 10.03 -8.53
C VAL A 105 10.43 9.48 -8.83
N LEU A 106 9.97 8.52 -8.03
CA LEU A 106 8.68 7.88 -8.19
C LEU A 106 7.79 8.16 -6.98
N THR A 107 6.50 8.36 -7.22
CA THR A 107 5.46 8.31 -6.18
C THR A 107 4.46 7.21 -6.49
N ALA A 108 4.05 6.48 -5.45
CA ALA A 108 2.85 5.66 -5.48
C ALA A 108 1.72 6.56 -5.00
N ASN A 109 0.68 6.69 -5.81
CA ASN A 109 -0.44 7.58 -5.53
C ASN A 109 -1.66 6.70 -5.33
N GLU A 110 -2.12 6.61 -4.08
CA GLU A 110 -3.17 5.68 -3.68
C GLU A 110 -4.44 5.92 -4.48
N GLY A 111 -4.83 7.18 -4.63
CA GLY A 111 -6.11 7.51 -5.23
C GLY A 111 -7.31 7.14 -4.36
N GLU A 112 -7.14 7.06 -3.04
CA GLU A 112 -8.23 6.68 -2.13
C GLU A 112 -9.52 7.51 -2.34
N PRO A 113 -10.69 6.88 -2.20
CA PRO A 113 -11.96 7.58 -2.25
C PRO A 113 -12.20 8.45 -1.02
N LYS A 114 -13.01 9.50 -1.17
CA LYS A 114 -13.68 10.15 -0.03
C LYS A 114 -14.96 9.41 0.38
N ASN A 115 -15.55 8.62 -0.51
CA ASN A 115 -16.67 7.70 -0.28
C ASN A 115 -16.97 6.90 -1.56
N TYR A 116 -17.70 5.81 -1.40
CA TYR A 116 -18.22 5.00 -2.51
C TYR A 116 -19.67 5.34 -2.91
N CYS A 117 -20.20 6.49 -2.47
CA CYS A 117 -21.60 6.81 -2.70
C CYS A 117 -21.82 7.21 -4.16
N LEU A 118 -22.65 6.44 -4.86
CA LEU A 118 -22.92 6.66 -6.28
C LEU A 118 -23.68 7.96 -6.51
N THR A 119 -23.22 8.77 -7.47
CA THR A 119 -23.92 9.96 -7.95
C THR A 119 -24.51 9.66 -9.32
N GLY A 120 -25.84 9.66 -9.44
CA GLY A 120 -26.50 9.28 -10.69
C GLY A 120 -26.25 7.83 -11.11
N GLY A 121 -25.97 6.94 -10.15
CA GLY A 121 -25.67 5.52 -10.39
C GLY A 121 -24.22 5.22 -10.78
N VAL A 122 -23.33 6.21 -10.74
CA VAL A 122 -21.91 6.06 -11.09
C VAL A 122 -21.03 6.56 -9.95
N LEU A 123 -19.91 5.87 -9.71
CA LEU A 123 -18.85 6.35 -8.83
C LEU A 123 -17.93 7.28 -9.62
N THR A 124 -17.89 8.55 -9.24
CA THR A 124 -17.16 9.57 -10.01
C THR A 124 -15.68 9.62 -9.62
N GLU A 125 -14.80 10.03 -10.53
CA GLU A 125 -13.39 10.28 -10.19
C GLU A 125 -13.20 11.43 -9.18
N SER A 126 -14.20 12.31 -9.02
CA SER A 126 -14.17 13.34 -7.98
C SER A 126 -14.36 12.78 -6.56
N SER A 127 -14.97 11.59 -6.46
CA SER A 127 -15.18 10.85 -5.22
C SER A 127 -14.17 9.74 -5.01
N ASP A 128 -13.74 9.08 -6.08
CA ASP A 128 -12.83 7.95 -6.09
C ASP A 128 -11.88 8.10 -7.28
N PRO A 129 -10.77 8.85 -7.13
CA PRO A 129 -9.83 9.11 -8.22
C PRO A 129 -9.09 7.83 -8.62
N LEU A 130 -8.35 7.88 -9.74
CA LEU A 130 -7.58 6.72 -10.18
C LEU A 130 -6.31 6.57 -9.34
N GLY A 131 -6.07 5.36 -8.83
CA GLY A 131 -4.76 5.00 -8.30
C GLY A 131 -3.72 4.98 -9.42
N SER A 132 -2.50 5.43 -9.10
CA SER A 132 -1.49 5.68 -10.12
C SER A 132 -0.05 5.69 -9.60
N VAL A 133 0.92 5.66 -10.52
CA VAL A 133 2.34 5.82 -10.25
C VAL A 133 2.86 7.00 -11.05
N SER A 134 3.50 7.97 -10.41
CA SER A 134 4.10 9.11 -11.11
C SER A 134 5.62 8.99 -11.17
N ILE A 135 6.21 9.22 -12.34
CA ILE A 135 7.65 9.13 -12.60
C ILE A 135 8.17 10.52 -13.00
N ILE A 136 9.14 11.04 -12.26
CA ILE A 136 9.80 12.32 -12.53
C ILE A 136 11.25 12.06 -12.93
N ASP A 137 11.65 12.46 -14.14
CA ASP A 137 13.06 12.46 -14.56
C ASP A 137 13.75 13.74 -14.06
N THR A 138 14.61 13.58 -13.04
CA THR A 138 15.35 14.68 -12.40
C THR A 138 16.41 15.31 -13.31
N LYS A 139 16.74 14.68 -14.43
CA LYS A 139 17.71 15.17 -15.42
C LYS A 139 17.05 15.80 -16.65
N ALA A 140 15.73 15.73 -16.76
CA ALA A 140 15.01 16.37 -17.85
C ALA A 140 15.19 17.90 -17.81
N ALA A 141 15.26 18.52 -19.00
CA ALA A 141 15.34 19.99 -19.11
C ALA A 141 14.13 20.69 -18.46
N LYS A 142 12.96 20.05 -18.52
CA LYS A 142 11.74 20.45 -17.82
C LYS A 142 11.33 19.34 -16.86
N ILE A 143 11.31 19.64 -15.57
CA ILE A 143 10.90 18.69 -14.54
C ILE A 143 9.37 18.61 -14.51
N VAL A 144 8.84 17.51 -15.02
CA VAL A 144 7.42 17.14 -15.00
C VAL A 144 7.30 15.66 -14.67
N ALA A 145 6.13 15.24 -14.17
CA ALA A 145 5.83 13.84 -13.97
C ALA A 145 5.19 13.22 -15.22
N LYS A 146 5.47 11.94 -15.46
CA LYS A 146 4.62 11.04 -16.24
C LYS A 146 3.81 10.20 -15.25
N THR A 147 2.49 10.35 -15.24
CA THR A 147 1.59 9.58 -14.36
C THR A 147 1.00 8.41 -15.13
N LEU A 148 1.05 7.22 -14.53
CA LEU A 148 0.57 5.96 -15.08
C LEU A 148 -0.58 5.45 -14.20
N ASP A 149 -1.73 5.18 -14.79
CA ASP A 149 -2.87 4.57 -14.09
C ASP A 149 -3.13 3.14 -14.60
N PHE A 150 -4.12 2.48 -14.00
CA PHE A 150 -4.46 1.09 -14.31
C PHE A 150 -5.61 0.92 -15.30
N SER A 151 -6.00 1.95 -16.06
CA SER A 151 -7.10 1.87 -17.02
C SER A 151 -6.90 0.79 -18.09
N GLY A 152 -5.64 0.49 -18.42
CA GLY A 152 -5.27 -0.62 -19.31
C GLY A 152 -5.64 -2.02 -18.80
N TYR A 153 -5.96 -2.15 -17.50
CA TYR A 153 -6.34 -3.41 -16.84
C TYR A 153 -7.85 -3.54 -16.63
N LYS A 154 -8.68 -2.65 -17.19
CA LYS A 154 -10.15 -2.68 -17.04
C LYS A 154 -10.78 -4.05 -17.36
N ASP A 155 -10.23 -4.78 -18.34
CA ASP A 155 -10.71 -6.10 -18.77
C ASP A 155 -9.97 -7.26 -18.06
N ARG A 156 -9.30 -6.98 -16.94
CA ARG A 156 -8.48 -7.95 -16.18
C ARG A 156 -8.94 -8.17 -14.75
N LEU A 157 -10.06 -7.60 -14.31
CA LEU A 157 -10.63 -7.79 -12.98
C LEU A 157 -10.64 -9.27 -12.54
N ASN A 158 -11.26 -10.15 -13.34
CA ASN A 158 -11.32 -11.57 -13.03
C ASN A 158 -9.95 -12.25 -13.03
N GLY A 159 -9.01 -11.75 -13.85
CA GLY A 159 -7.63 -12.24 -13.87
C GLY A 159 -6.87 -11.88 -12.59
N ILE A 160 -7.08 -10.66 -12.06
CA ILE A 160 -6.48 -10.20 -10.80
C ILE A 160 -7.00 -11.04 -9.64
N ILE A 161 -8.31 -11.25 -9.58
CA ILE A 161 -8.96 -12.11 -8.57
C ILE A 161 -8.43 -13.55 -8.66
N TYR A 162 -8.37 -14.13 -9.87
CA TYR A 162 -7.87 -15.48 -10.07
C TYR A 162 -6.38 -15.62 -9.69
N ALA A 163 -5.58 -14.58 -9.91
CA ALA A 163 -4.18 -14.54 -9.50
C ALA A 163 -3.99 -14.43 -7.98
N GLY A 164 -5.06 -14.23 -7.20
CA GLY A 164 -5.02 -14.07 -5.75
C GLY A 164 -4.95 -12.62 -5.26
N GLY A 165 -5.22 -11.65 -6.14
CA GLY A 165 -5.46 -10.25 -5.79
C GLY A 165 -6.94 -9.97 -5.51
N ARG A 166 -7.29 -8.70 -5.30
CA ARG A 166 -8.67 -8.25 -5.02
C ARG A 166 -9.01 -6.97 -5.78
N VAL A 167 -10.24 -6.92 -6.29
CA VAL A 167 -10.89 -5.70 -6.78
C VAL A 167 -12.32 -5.70 -6.24
N TYR A 168 -12.70 -4.75 -5.40
CA TYR A 168 -13.89 -4.92 -4.56
C TYR A 168 -14.67 -3.66 -4.15
N GLY A 169 -14.17 -2.47 -4.44
CA GLY A 169 -14.86 -1.20 -4.23
C GLY A 169 -16.18 -1.15 -5.01
N PRO A 170 -17.32 -0.86 -4.36
CA PRO A 170 -18.61 -0.94 -5.01
C PRO A 170 -18.76 0.15 -6.09
N GLY A 171 -18.98 -0.28 -7.32
CA GLY A 171 -19.11 0.60 -8.48
C GLY A 171 -17.80 1.21 -8.99
N ALA A 172 -16.66 0.86 -8.37
CA ALA A 172 -15.34 1.29 -8.81
C ALA A 172 -14.91 0.55 -10.08
N SER A 173 -14.24 1.25 -10.99
CA SER A 173 -13.46 0.61 -12.04
C SER A 173 -12.18 -0.01 -11.45
N VAL A 174 -11.51 -0.91 -12.20
CA VAL A 174 -10.20 -1.45 -11.79
C VAL A 174 -9.18 -0.33 -11.52
N ALA A 175 -9.23 0.78 -12.27
CA ALA A 175 -8.28 1.88 -12.10
C ALA A 175 -8.57 2.76 -10.87
N GLN A 176 -9.82 2.84 -10.45
CA GLN A 176 -10.19 3.48 -9.19
C GLN A 176 -9.85 2.57 -8.01
N ASP A 177 -10.09 1.26 -8.16
CA ASP A 177 -9.97 0.33 -7.06
C ASP A 177 -8.53 -0.07 -6.72
N LEU A 178 -7.60 -0.03 -7.68
CA LEU A 178 -6.21 -0.35 -7.40
C LEU A 178 -5.51 0.84 -6.74
N GLU A 179 -5.06 0.68 -5.50
CA GLU A 179 -4.46 1.76 -4.67
C GLU A 179 -2.96 1.49 -4.44
N PRO A 180 -2.05 2.19 -5.16
CA PRO A 180 -0.60 2.13 -4.93
C PRO A 180 -0.13 2.74 -3.61
N GLU A 181 0.71 2.01 -2.87
CA GLU A 181 1.18 2.44 -1.55
C GLU A 181 2.70 2.65 -1.48
N TYR A 182 3.51 1.62 -1.71
CA TYR A 182 4.97 1.67 -1.55
C TYR A 182 5.76 1.19 -2.76
N ILE A 183 7.01 1.64 -2.92
CA ILE A 183 7.83 1.37 -4.11
C ILE A 183 9.20 0.77 -3.77
N ALA A 184 9.53 -0.34 -4.44
CA ALA A 184 10.90 -0.85 -4.55
C ALA A 184 11.41 -0.70 -5.98
N ILE A 185 12.69 -0.32 -6.17
CA ILE A 185 13.27 -0.08 -7.49
C ILE A 185 14.50 -0.95 -7.68
N SER A 186 14.52 -1.70 -8.78
CA SER A 186 15.63 -2.55 -9.22
C SER A 186 16.98 -1.81 -9.22
N LYS A 187 18.06 -2.55 -8.94
CA LYS A 187 19.42 -1.99 -8.81
C LYS A 187 19.88 -1.27 -10.08
N ASP A 188 19.47 -1.73 -11.26
CA ASP A 188 19.80 -1.12 -12.55
C ASP A 188 18.90 0.07 -12.92
N SER A 189 17.94 0.42 -12.05
CA SER A 189 16.99 1.53 -12.22
C SER A 189 16.09 1.39 -13.45
N LYS A 190 15.79 0.15 -13.89
CA LYS A 190 14.92 -0.11 -15.06
C LYS A 190 13.52 -0.54 -14.70
N THR A 191 13.36 -1.24 -13.58
CA THR A 191 12.06 -1.76 -13.12
C THR A 191 11.76 -1.25 -11.72
N ALA A 192 10.50 -0.87 -11.49
CA ALA A 192 9.96 -0.65 -10.15
C ALA A 192 8.83 -1.65 -9.87
N TRP A 193 8.68 -2.01 -8.61
CA TRP A 193 7.58 -2.81 -8.09
C TRP A 193 6.84 -2.00 -7.03
N VAL A 194 5.52 -1.98 -7.14
CA VAL A 194 4.66 -1.12 -6.35
C VAL A 194 3.65 -2.00 -5.61
N THR A 195 3.56 -1.85 -4.29
CA THR A 195 2.55 -2.57 -3.51
C THR A 195 1.16 -1.99 -3.77
N LEU A 196 0.18 -2.89 -3.77
CA LEU A 196 -1.25 -2.59 -3.84
C LEU A 196 -1.89 -3.33 -2.65
N GLN A 197 -1.75 -2.78 -1.45
CA GLN A 197 -1.99 -3.51 -0.19
C GLN A 197 -3.42 -4.00 -0.07
N GLU A 198 -4.40 -3.12 -0.23
CA GLU A 198 -5.83 -3.43 -0.18
C GLU A 198 -6.15 -4.45 -1.28
N ASN A 199 -5.49 -4.35 -2.43
CA ASN A 199 -5.69 -5.28 -3.54
C ASN A 199 -4.88 -6.59 -3.42
N ASN A 200 -4.12 -6.77 -2.32
CA ASN A 200 -3.28 -7.93 -2.06
C ASN A 200 -2.41 -8.32 -3.28
N SER A 201 -1.80 -7.31 -3.91
CA SER A 201 -1.10 -7.44 -5.19
C SER A 201 0.17 -6.59 -5.26
N ILE A 202 1.00 -6.84 -6.27
CA ILE A 202 2.17 -6.02 -6.62
C ILE A 202 2.10 -5.65 -8.10
N ALA A 203 2.14 -4.36 -8.42
CA ALA A 203 2.29 -3.87 -9.79
C ALA A 203 3.77 -3.82 -10.21
N THR A 204 4.04 -4.06 -11.49
CA THR A 204 5.38 -3.93 -12.09
C THR A 204 5.37 -2.77 -13.08
N VAL A 205 6.37 -1.89 -12.98
CA VAL A 205 6.53 -0.71 -13.82
C VAL A 205 7.88 -0.77 -14.54
N ASP A 206 7.85 -0.66 -15.85
CA ASP A 206 9.05 -0.44 -16.66
C ASP A 206 9.34 1.07 -16.71
N LEU A 207 10.50 1.47 -16.21
CA LEU A 207 10.91 2.88 -16.07
C LEU A 207 11.48 3.48 -17.36
N GLU A 208 11.94 2.64 -18.30
CA GLU A 208 12.49 3.10 -19.57
C GLU A 208 11.37 3.52 -20.53
N SER A 209 10.37 2.66 -20.69
CA SER A 209 9.16 2.91 -21.47
C SER A 209 8.13 3.74 -20.69
N GLY A 210 8.17 3.67 -19.36
CA GLY A 210 7.22 4.32 -18.45
C GLY A 210 5.82 3.73 -18.63
N VAL A 211 5.66 2.42 -18.43
CA VAL A 211 4.37 1.73 -18.50
C VAL A 211 4.23 0.73 -17.35
N ILE A 212 3.01 0.48 -16.91
CA ILE A 212 2.70 -0.61 -15.97
C ILE A 212 2.59 -1.90 -16.77
N THR A 213 3.56 -2.80 -16.60
CA THR A 213 3.69 -4.02 -17.40
C THR A 213 2.91 -5.19 -16.83
N GLY A 214 2.68 -5.24 -15.52
CA GLY A 214 1.90 -6.33 -14.95
C GLY A 214 1.39 -6.09 -13.53
N ILE A 215 0.48 -6.98 -13.10
CA ILE A 215 -0.06 -7.06 -11.74
C ILE A 215 0.10 -8.50 -11.26
N SER A 216 0.73 -8.69 -10.11
CA SER A 216 0.92 -10.00 -9.51
C SER A 216 0.09 -10.16 -8.24
N GLY A 217 -0.88 -11.07 -8.24
CA GLY A 217 -1.70 -11.36 -7.05
C GLY A 217 -0.91 -12.19 -6.03
N LEU A 218 -1.01 -11.88 -4.74
CA LEU A 218 -0.19 -12.52 -3.71
C LEU A 218 -0.80 -13.83 -3.19
N GLY A 219 -2.09 -14.05 -3.43
CA GLY A 219 -2.81 -15.20 -2.89
C GLY A 219 -2.99 -15.11 -1.38
N PHE A 220 -3.18 -16.26 -0.75
CA PHE A 220 -3.55 -16.32 0.67
C PHE A 220 -2.69 -17.31 1.43
N LYS A 221 -2.28 -16.93 2.64
CA LYS A 221 -1.60 -17.82 3.57
C LYS A 221 -2.62 -18.71 4.27
N ASN A 222 -2.49 -20.01 4.11
CA ASN A 222 -3.31 -20.99 4.83
C ASN A 222 -2.83 -21.10 6.29
N TYR A 223 -3.69 -20.81 7.27
CA TYR A 223 -3.37 -20.94 8.70
C TYR A 223 -3.58 -22.35 9.26
N ASN A 224 -4.03 -23.31 8.45
CA ASN A 224 -4.36 -24.65 8.91
C ASN A 224 -3.16 -25.62 8.93
N THR A 225 -1.98 -25.12 9.32
CA THR A 225 -0.77 -25.94 9.51
C THR A 225 -0.01 -25.51 10.76
N GLU A 226 0.87 -26.38 11.28
CA GLU A 226 1.70 -26.05 12.45
C GLU A 226 2.68 -24.89 12.19
N GLY A 227 3.20 -24.77 10.96
CA GLY A 227 4.16 -23.73 10.58
C GLY A 227 3.53 -22.36 10.29
N THR A 228 2.22 -22.32 10.06
CA THR A 228 1.49 -21.11 9.65
C THR A 228 0.32 -20.75 10.56
N GLY A 229 0.00 -21.57 11.55
CA GLY A 229 -1.05 -21.30 12.52
C GLY A 229 -0.87 -20.00 13.27
N ILE A 230 -1.94 -19.53 13.90
CA ILE A 230 -2.00 -18.25 14.62
C ILE A 230 -2.59 -18.47 16.02
N ASP A 231 -2.47 -17.48 16.88
CA ASP A 231 -3.32 -17.31 18.05
C ASP A 231 -4.53 -16.44 17.66
N PRO A 232 -5.72 -17.05 17.40
CA PRO A 232 -6.87 -16.33 16.85
C PRO A 232 -7.71 -15.63 17.92
N SER A 233 -7.48 -15.87 19.21
CA SER A 233 -8.41 -15.47 20.27
C SER A 233 -7.70 -14.98 21.52
N ASP A 234 -8.18 -13.86 22.05
CA ASP A 234 -7.87 -13.34 23.38
C ASP A 234 -8.96 -13.71 24.41
N ARG A 235 -9.77 -14.74 24.14
CA ARG A 235 -10.92 -15.15 24.98
C ARG A 235 -10.91 -16.63 25.38
N ASP A 236 -9.95 -17.42 24.92
CA ASP A 236 -9.78 -18.81 25.33
C ASP A 236 -8.91 -18.99 26.60
N ASN A 237 -8.38 -17.89 27.15
CA ASN A 237 -7.44 -17.86 28.28
C ASN A 237 -6.13 -18.64 28.03
N GLU A 238 -5.79 -18.87 26.77
CA GLU A 238 -4.52 -19.46 26.37
C GLU A 238 -3.70 -18.44 25.56
N ARG A 239 -2.39 -18.65 25.51
CA ARG A 239 -1.48 -17.94 24.60
C ARG A 239 -0.92 -18.99 23.66
N ARG A 240 -1.66 -19.31 22.60
CA ARG A 240 -1.39 -20.53 21.83
C ARG A 240 -1.56 -20.33 20.34
N VAL A 241 -0.42 -20.29 19.67
CA VAL A 241 -0.34 -20.45 18.21
C VAL A 241 -0.77 -21.87 17.82
N ARG A 242 -1.80 -21.98 16.98
CA ARG A 242 -2.36 -23.26 16.53
C ARG A 242 -2.87 -23.20 15.09
N ALA A 243 -2.96 -24.36 14.47
CA ALA A 243 -3.62 -24.49 13.18
C ALA A 243 -5.11 -24.14 13.29
N VAL A 244 -5.61 -23.34 12.35
CA VAL A 244 -7.01 -22.95 12.26
C VAL A 244 -7.51 -22.94 10.82
N PRO A 245 -8.79 -23.23 10.55
CA PRO A 245 -9.37 -23.22 9.21
C PRO A 245 -9.67 -21.78 8.74
N ALA A 246 -8.62 -20.96 8.63
CA ALA A 246 -8.67 -19.57 8.19
C ALA A 246 -7.46 -19.26 7.29
N TYR A 247 -7.53 -18.10 6.64
CA TYR A 247 -6.50 -17.60 5.73
C TYR A 247 -6.10 -16.18 6.09
N GLY A 248 -4.86 -15.80 5.82
CA GLY A 248 -4.38 -14.43 5.86
C GLY A 248 -4.12 -13.89 4.47
N MET A 249 -4.52 -12.64 4.22
CA MET A 249 -4.12 -11.91 3.02
C MET A 249 -2.76 -11.26 3.26
N TYR A 250 -1.84 -11.33 2.29
CA TYR A 250 -0.48 -10.81 2.51
C TYR A 250 -0.44 -9.30 2.69
N GLN A 251 -1.22 -8.54 1.90
CA GLN A 251 -1.46 -7.11 2.08
C GLN A 251 -0.23 -6.31 2.57
N PRO A 252 0.78 -6.16 1.72
CA PRO A 252 2.00 -5.50 2.14
C PRO A 252 1.95 -3.99 1.95
N ASP A 253 2.12 -3.24 3.05
CA ASP A 253 2.34 -1.79 2.99
C ASP A 253 3.68 -1.53 2.31
N ALA A 254 4.77 -1.82 3.03
CA ALA A 254 6.13 -1.57 2.53
C ALA A 254 6.73 -2.75 1.74
N VAL A 255 7.56 -2.40 0.76
CA VAL A 255 8.39 -3.34 -0.01
C VAL A 255 9.84 -2.89 -0.12
N ALA A 256 10.76 -3.84 0.01
CA ALA A 256 12.18 -3.66 -0.29
C ALA A 256 12.62 -4.66 -1.36
N VAL A 257 13.68 -4.33 -2.10
CA VAL A 257 14.28 -5.24 -3.09
C VAL A 257 15.74 -5.54 -2.77
N ALA A 258 16.13 -6.80 -2.94
CA ALA A 258 17.52 -7.21 -2.94
C ALA A 258 17.83 -8.13 -4.12
N ARG A 259 19.02 -7.96 -4.70
CA ARG A 259 19.53 -8.84 -5.75
C ARG A 259 20.38 -9.95 -5.14
N LEU A 260 19.92 -11.19 -5.24
CA LEU A 260 20.58 -12.38 -4.68
C LEU A 260 20.78 -13.42 -5.79
N GLY A 261 22.00 -13.94 -5.93
CA GLY A 261 22.28 -14.94 -6.98
C GLY A 261 21.92 -14.49 -8.40
N GLY A 262 21.98 -13.18 -8.68
CA GLY A 262 21.62 -12.62 -9.98
C GLY A 262 20.12 -12.44 -10.26
N ASN A 263 19.25 -12.69 -9.28
CA ASN A 263 17.81 -12.42 -9.39
C ASN A 263 17.38 -11.35 -8.39
N ASP A 264 16.36 -10.57 -8.73
CA ASP A 264 15.77 -9.63 -7.79
C ASP A 264 14.66 -10.33 -6.98
N TYR A 265 14.64 -10.04 -5.68
CA TYR A 265 13.66 -10.56 -4.73
C TYR A 265 13.04 -9.40 -3.96
N LEU A 266 11.73 -9.47 -3.77
CA LEU A 266 10.96 -8.49 -3.02
C LEU A 266 10.73 -9.01 -1.60
N PHE A 267 10.96 -8.15 -0.62
CA PHE A 267 10.74 -8.42 0.80
C PHE A 267 9.59 -7.53 1.24
N THR A 268 8.53 -8.15 1.76
CA THR A 268 7.32 -7.44 2.18
C THR A 268 6.99 -7.73 3.64
N ALA A 269 6.53 -6.72 4.37
CA ALA A 269 5.88 -6.92 5.67
C ALA A 269 4.39 -7.16 5.40
N ASN A 270 3.82 -8.23 5.95
CA ASN A 270 2.43 -8.61 5.68
C ASN A 270 1.50 -8.05 6.76
N GLU A 271 1.38 -6.72 6.79
CA GLU A 271 0.73 -5.93 7.84
C GLU A 271 -0.78 -6.09 7.80
N GLY A 272 -1.39 -5.80 6.65
CA GLY A 272 -2.83 -5.82 6.47
C GLY A 272 -3.51 -4.54 6.92
N ASP A 273 -4.33 -4.00 6.02
CA ASP A 273 -5.20 -2.87 6.31
C ASP A 273 -6.60 -3.08 5.69
N ALA A 274 -7.57 -2.34 6.19
CA ALA A 274 -8.97 -2.37 5.78
C ALA A 274 -9.37 -1.07 5.09
N ARG A 275 -10.33 -1.15 4.17
CA ARG A 275 -11.02 0.06 3.73
C ARG A 275 -12.13 0.45 4.71
N GLU A 276 -12.21 1.74 5.01
CA GLU A 276 -13.24 2.32 5.88
C GLU A 276 -13.85 3.59 5.27
N TRP A 277 -14.87 3.41 4.43
CA TRP A 277 -15.45 4.51 3.65
C TRP A 277 -16.98 4.50 3.68
N PRO A 278 -17.63 5.67 3.61
CA PRO A 278 -19.08 5.71 3.43
C PRO A 278 -19.52 4.96 2.17
N CYS A 279 -20.64 4.25 2.27
CA CYS A 279 -21.24 3.42 1.22
C CYS A 279 -20.41 2.19 0.77
N LEU A 280 -19.28 1.87 1.42
CA LEU A 280 -18.44 0.72 1.09
C LEU A 280 -19.20 -0.62 1.20
N MET A 281 -20.03 -0.77 2.23
CA MET A 281 -20.75 -1.99 2.56
C MET A 281 -22.20 -2.01 2.05
N GLY A 282 -22.54 -1.09 1.13
CA GLY A 282 -23.86 -0.95 0.53
C GLY A 282 -24.80 0.02 1.26
N GLY A 283 -24.30 0.80 2.22
CA GLY A 283 -25.03 1.93 2.76
C GLY A 283 -25.20 3.07 1.76
N THR A 284 -25.94 4.10 2.18
CA THR A 284 -26.26 5.26 1.33
C THR A 284 -25.99 6.60 2.01
N ASP A 285 -25.51 6.61 3.25
CA ASP A 285 -25.20 7.83 3.97
C ASP A 285 -23.72 8.22 3.74
N PRO A 286 -23.44 9.35 3.07
CA PRO A 286 -22.07 9.78 2.78
C PRO A 286 -21.31 10.29 4.01
N LYS A 287 -21.90 10.29 5.20
CA LYS A 287 -21.28 10.77 6.45
C LYS A 287 -20.93 9.64 7.42
N VAL A 288 -21.35 8.41 7.15
CA VAL A 288 -21.14 7.27 8.04
C VAL A 288 -20.15 6.33 7.36
N ALA A 289 -18.94 6.24 7.92
CA ALA A 289 -17.95 5.27 7.44
C ALA A 289 -18.43 3.84 7.72
N GLU A 290 -18.21 2.96 6.76
CA GLU A 290 -18.47 1.53 6.86
C GLU A 290 -17.14 0.81 6.73
N ALA A 291 -16.79 -0.02 7.71
CA ALA A 291 -15.51 -0.72 7.75
C ALA A 291 -15.63 -2.12 7.15
N GLU A 292 -14.62 -2.50 6.36
CA GLU A 292 -14.45 -3.85 5.83
C GLU A 292 -14.10 -4.88 6.92
N ASP A 293 -13.55 -4.45 8.06
CA ASP A 293 -12.90 -5.32 9.05
C ASP A 293 -13.91 -5.98 10.04
N VAL A 294 -14.80 -6.82 9.53
CA VAL A 294 -15.86 -7.44 10.33
C VAL A 294 -15.37 -8.60 11.21
N ARG A 295 -16.06 -8.87 12.32
CA ARG A 295 -15.80 -10.06 13.14
C ARG A 295 -16.39 -11.31 12.49
N TYR A 296 -15.59 -12.36 12.35
CA TYR A 296 -16.05 -13.63 11.74
C TYR A 296 -17.27 -14.22 12.47
N GLY A 297 -17.37 -14.07 13.79
CA GLY A 297 -18.49 -14.56 14.59
C GLY A 297 -19.87 -14.06 14.11
N ALA A 298 -19.94 -12.84 13.60
CA ALA A 298 -21.18 -12.25 13.11
C ALA A 298 -21.57 -12.78 11.71
N ASN A 299 -20.57 -12.96 10.84
CA ASN A 299 -20.79 -13.16 9.41
C ASN A 299 -20.48 -14.57 8.90
N ALA A 300 -19.95 -15.48 9.72
CA ALA A 300 -19.62 -16.82 9.25
C ALA A 300 -20.86 -17.66 8.90
N THR A 301 -20.75 -18.46 7.83
CA THR A 301 -21.68 -19.55 7.57
C THR A 301 -21.41 -20.76 8.47
N ASP A 302 -20.14 -21.01 8.83
CA ASP A 302 -19.77 -22.09 9.76
C ASP A 302 -19.86 -21.63 11.21
N LYS A 303 -21.00 -21.95 11.85
CA LYS A 303 -21.27 -21.59 13.24
C LYS A 303 -20.44 -22.37 14.26
N SER A 304 -19.74 -23.43 13.86
CA SER A 304 -18.86 -24.17 14.79
C SER A 304 -17.60 -23.38 15.16
N LEU A 305 -17.21 -22.44 14.30
CA LEU A 305 -15.99 -21.64 14.44
C LEU A 305 -16.25 -20.24 15.05
N THR A 306 -17.52 -19.86 15.23
CA THR A 306 -17.92 -18.49 15.59
C THR A 306 -17.82 -18.14 17.08
N SER A 307 -17.48 -19.09 17.95
CA SER A 307 -17.32 -18.78 19.37
C SER A 307 -16.13 -17.84 19.59
N ASN A 308 -16.20 -17.00 20.62
CA ASN A 308 -15.15 -16.02 20.89
C ASN A 308 -13.81 -16.69 21.23
N GLU A 309 -13.86 -17.88 21.83
CA GLU A 309 -12.73 -18.75 22.17
C GLU A 309 -12.08 -19.40 20.91
N ASN A 310 -12.76 -19.33 19.76
CA ASN A 310 -12.27 -19.87 18.49
C ASN A 310 -11.91 -18.74 17.51
N LEU A 311 -12.60 -18.68 16.36
CA LEU A 311 -12.36 -17.67 15.33
C LEU A 311 -13.35 -16.51 15.42
N GLY A 312 -14.31 -16.54 16.35
CA GLY A 312 -15.39 -15.55 16.44
C GLY A 312 -14.89 -14.12 16.51
N ARG A 313 -13.71 -13.93 17.12
CA ARG A 313 -13.04 -12.63 17.25
C ARG A 313 -12.06 -12.32 16.15
N LEU A 314 -11.72 -13.25 15.25
CA LEU A 314 -10.84 -12.93 14.14
C LEU A 314 -11.52 -11.86 13.26
N THR A 315 -10.81 -10.77 13.04
CA THR A 315 -11.19 -9.74 12.08
C THR A 315 -10.95 -10.28 10.67
N VAL A 316 -11.98 -10.21 9.83
CA VAL A 316 -11.98 -10.75 8.48
C VAL A 316 -12.61 -9.76 7.52
N THR A 317 -12.33 -9.90 6.24
CA THR A 317 -13.09 -9.20 5.21
C THR A 317 -14.36 -9.96 4.84
N PRO A 318 -15.51 -9.28 4.67
CA PRO A 318 -16.68 -9.88 4.08
C PRO A 318 -16.49 -10.00 2.55
N PHE A 319 -15.66 -9.15 1.91
CA PHE A 319 -15.38 -9.20 0.47
C PHE A 319 -14.59 -10.47 0.15
N THR A 320 -15.32 -11.58 0.00
CA THR A 320 -14.76 -12.90 -0.26
C THR A 320 -13.83 -12.80 -1.46
N PRO A 321 -12.51 -13.02 -1.30
CA PRO A 321 -11.56 -12.71 -2.35
C PRO A 321 -11.73 -13.55 -3.63
N ALA A 322 -12.55 -14.60 -3.58
CA ALA A 322 -12.68 -15.60 -4.63
C ALA A 322 -14.05 -15.64 -5.32
N ASN A 323 -14.99 -14.72 -5.04
CA ASN A 323 -16.22 -14.73 -5.84
C ASN A 323 -16.05 -13.92 -7.13
N VAL A 324 -15.74 -14.65 -8.20
CA VAL A 324 -15.55 -14.17 -9.58
C VAL A 324 -16.80 -13.46 -10.16
N THR A 325 -17.93 -13.46 -9.45
CA THR A 325 -19.20 -12.92 -9.94
C THR A 325 -19.42 -11.44 -9.65
N GLY A 326 -18.47 -10.74 -9.01
CA GLY A 326 -18.57 -9.29 -8.76
C GLY A 326 -19.77 -8.90 -7.89
N THR A 327 -20.26 -9.82 -7.05
CA THR A 327 -21.38 -9.54 -6.14
C THR A 327 -20.88 -8.62 -5.03
N ILE A 328 -21.50 -7.44 -4.89
CA ILE A 328 -21.24 -6.54 -3.78
C ILE A 328 -21.48 -7.31 -2.48
N VAL A 329 -20.43 -7.44 -1.69
CA VAL A 329 -20.52 -8.05 -0.39
C VAL A 329 -20.86 -6.97 0.63
N THR A 330 -21.94 -7.20 1.39
CA THR A 330 -22.39 -6.30 2.46
C THR A 330 -22.03 -6.89 3.83
N THR A 331 -22.21 -6.13 4.91
CA THR A 331 -22.05 -6.64 6.28
C THR A 331 -23.00 -7.79 6.63
N LYS A 332 -24.04 -8.03 5.81
CA LYS A 332 -24.99 -9.13 5.98
C LYS A 332 -24.67 -10.35 5.13
N THR A 333 -23.70 -10.25 4.21
CA THR A 333 -23.33 -11.36 3.33
C THR A 333 -22.55 -12.39 4.14
N PRO A 334 -23.04 -13.64 4.26
CA PRO A 334 -22.32 -14.65 5.00
C PRO A 334 -21.00 -15.04 4.32
N VAL A 335 -19.92 -15.19 5.09
CA VAL A 335 -18.62 -15.66 4.62
C VAL A 335 -18.40 -17.12 4.96
N ALA A 336 -17.97 -17.91 3.97
CA ALA A 336 -17.69 -19.33 4.16
C ALA A 336 -16.33 -19.58 4.83
N ALA A 337 -15.31 -18.84 4.41
CA ALA A 337 -13.96 -18.90 4.98
C ALA A 337 -13.59 -17.56 5.63
N ALA A 338 -12.81 -17.63 6.70
CA ALA A 338 -12.24 -16.46 7.35
C ALA A 338 -10.98 -16.02 6.59
N TYR A 339 -11.03 -14.84 5.96
CA TYR A 339 -9.86 -14.19 5.37
C TYR A 339 -9.49 -12.99 6.23
N SER A 340 -8.45 -13.14 7.07
CA SER A 340 -7.95 -12.06 7.89
C SER A 340 -7.22 -11.02 7.05
N LEU A 341 -7.33 -9.77 7.48
CA LEU A 341 -6.45 -8.72 7.03
C LEU A 341 -5.03 -9.00 7.56
N GLY A 342 -4.05 -8.93 6.68
CA GLY A 342 -2.66 -9.26 6.99
C GLY A 342 -2.42 -10.76 7.21
N ALA A 343 -1.17 -11.17 6.98
CA ALA A 343 -0.72 -12.56 7.10
C ALA A 343 0.19 -12.79 8.32
N ARG A 344 0.36 -11.77 9.18
CA ARG A 344 1.13 -11.81 10.44
C ARG A 344 2.56 -12.34 10.26
N SER A 345 3.20 -11.89 9.20
CA SER A 345 4.48 -12.43 8.73
C SER A 345 5.24 -11.40 7.89
N PHE A 346 6.46 -11.72 7.49
CA PHE A 346 7.07 -11.15 6.30
C PHE A 346 7.25 -12.24 5.23
N SER A 347 7.24 -11.82 3.97
CA SER A 347 7.41 -12.68 2.80
C SER A 347 8.58 -12.26 1.92
N VAL A 348 9.13 -13.24 1.20
CA VAL A 348 10.09 -13.04 0.13
C VAL A 348 9.50 -13.59 -1.15
N TRP A 349 9.42 -12.74 -2.17
CA TRP A 349 8.87 -13.06 -3.49
C TRP A 349 9.98 -13.00 -4.52
N LYS A 350 9.93 -13.87 -5.53
CA LYS A 350 10.70 -13.61 -6.74
C LYS A 350 10.09 -12.38 -7.41
N ALA A 351 10.90 -11.38 -7.72
CA ALA A 351 10.39 -10.16 -8.31
C ALA A 351 9.71 -10.44 -9.67
N PRO A 352 8.46 -10.00 -9.89
CA PRO A 352 7.76 -10.24 -11.15
C PRO A 352 8.46 -9.53 -12.33
N THR A 353 8.55 -10.22 -13.47
CA THR A 353 9.20 -9.70 -14.69
C THR A 353 8.37 -9.92 -15.96
N PHE A 354 7.17 -10.49 -15.85
CA PHE A 354 6.34 -10.84 -17.00
C PHE A 354 5.22 -9.82 -17.21
N GLU A 355 4.89 -9.55 -18.47
CA GLU A 355 3.78 -8.67 -18.82
C GLU A 355 2.44 -9.38 -18.65
N GLY A 356 1.49 -8.74 -17.97
CA GLY A 356 0.13 -9.25 -17.75
C GLY A 356 -0.22 -9.48 -16.28
N VAL A 357 -1.19 -10.37 -16.03
CA VAL A 357 -1.70 -10.65 -14.68
C VAL A 357 -1.43 -12.10 -14.30
N PHE A 358 -0.67 -12.31 -13.23
CA PHE A 358 -0.21 -13.65 -12.80
C PHE A 358 -0.16 -13.78 -11.27
N PRO A 359 -0.19 -15.00 -10.71
CA PRO A 359 0.16 -15.19 -9.31
C PRO A 359 1.64 -14.79 -9.06
N ALA A 360 1.90 -14.13 -7.93
CA ALA A 360 3.24 -13.89 -7.45
C ALA A 360 3.91 -15.21 -7.03
N GLN A 361 5.23 -15.29 -7.23
CA GLN A 361 6.00 -16.48 -6.84
C GLN A 361 6.58 -16.29 -5.45
N LEU A 362 5.93 -16.89 -4.43
CA LEU A 362 6.44 -16.94 -3.06
C LEU A 362 7.68 -17.83 -2.99
N VAL A 363 8.75 -17.31 -2.40
CA VAL A 363 10.02 -18.01 -2.18
C VAL A 363 10.14 -18.42 -0.71
N TYR A 364 9.69 -17.54 0.19
CA TYR A 364 9.70 -17.77 1.63
C TYR A 364 8.60 -16.95 2.30
N ASP A 365 7.97 -17.53 3.32
CA ASP A 365 7.14 -16.81 4.29
C ASP A 365 7.62 -17.17 5.68
N SER A 366 7.67 -16.18 6.58
CA SER A 366 8.09 -16.42 7.97
C SER A 366 7.13 -17.28 8.80
N GLY A 367 5.99 -17.68 8.25
CA GLY A 367 5.02 -18.53 8.92
C GLY A 367 4.55 -17.86 10.19
N ASN A 368 4.61 -18.57 11.30
CA ASN A 368 4.28 -18.07 12.63
C ASN A 368 5.50 -17.75 13.49
N LEU A 369 6.66 -17.52 12.86
CA LEU A 369 7.91 -17.20 13.56
C LEU A 369 7.76 -15.97 14.47
N ILE A 370 7.20 -14.87 13.94
CA ILE A 370 7.04 -13.63 14.70
C ILE A 370 6.14 -13.86 15.91
N GLU A 371 4.99 -14.49 15.69
CA GLU A 371 4.00 -14.74 16.74
C GLU A 371 4.54 -15.67 17.84
N LYS A 372 5.19 -16.78 17.46
CA LYS A 372 5.89 -17.64 18.42
C LYS A 372 6.97 -16.89 19.19
N LYS A 373 7.71 -16.00 18.52
CA LYS A 373 8.77 -15.23 19.19
C LYS A 373 8.21 -14.24 20.20
N VAL A 374 7.08 -13.60 19.89
CA VAL A 374 6.35 -12.74 20.83
C VAL A 374 5.90 -13.53 22.06
N LEU A 375 5.45 -14.76 21.89
CA LEU A 375 5.07 -15.63 23.02
C LEU A 375 6.26 -16.11 23.86
N GLU A 376 7.43 -16.34 23.25
CA GLU A 376 8.63 -16.75 24.01
C GLU A 376 9.17 -15.66 24.94
N VAL A 377 8.92 -14.38 24.62
CA VAL A 377 9.48 -13.23 25.37
C VAL A 377 8.50 -12.63 26.39
N ASN A 378 7.26 -13.12 26.47
CA ASN A 378 6.18 -12.62 27.35
C ASN A 378 5.53 -13.73 28.16
#